data_AF-A0AAV0XBY2-F1
#
_entry.id   AF-A0AAV0XBY2-F1
#
_cell.length_a   1.000
_cell.length_b   1.000
_cell.length_c   1.000
_cell.angle_alpha   90.00
_cell.angle_beta   90.00
_cell.angle_gamma   90.00
#
_symmetry.space_group_name_H-M   'P 1'
#
loop_
_entity.id
_entity.type
_entity.pdbx_description
1 polymer ?
#
loop_
_entity_poly.entity_id
_entity_poly.type
_entity_poly.pdbx_seq_one_letter_code
_entity_poly.pdbx_strand_id
1 'polypeptide(L)'
;MVQRFLELSSLISDILLHRPSAPQMPSAINLQKLQAVLVVLRPFENVTLEMSSQRNVTISKVLPLVSCLNNSITLYTLDTELGSKLKDVTVAELNKRFGNIEKFYSFPIATLLDPRFKNLHFKDPVDCSKAIAKLKNLESASDQMVMQYLGTPVINLSQDPIETWEEMKTVYPQLYNESQKMFCILATSVPSERLFSKAGATLSKERNRLLGKRLSKLLFLNSIDDKYWF
;
A
#
# COMPACT_ATOMS: atom_id res chain seq x y z
N MET A 1 -2.47 -15.87 -9.70
CA MET A 1 -2.74 -17.28 -10.08
C MET A 1 -4.10 -17.44 -10.76
N VAL A 2 -5.21 -17.04 -10.12
CA VAL A 2 -6.57 -17.17 -10.66
C VAL A 2 -6.73 -16.46 -12.01
N GLN A 3 -6.28 -15.21 -12.13
CA GLN A 3 -6.30 -14.47 -13.39
C GLN A 3 -5.60 -15.24 -14.52
N ARG A 4 -4.34 -15.66 -14.29
CA ARG A 4 -3.56 -16.44 -15.24
C ARG A 4 -4.25 -17.75 -15.63
N PHE A 5 -4.90 -18.44 -14.68
CA PHE A 5 -5.65 -19.64 -14.99
C PHE A 5 -6.86 -19.35 -15.91
N LEU A 6 -7.61 -18.28 -15.64
CA LEU A 6 -8.74 -17.87 -16.48
C LEU A 6 -8.28 -17.50 -17.90
N GLU A 7 -7.18 -16.74 -18.03
CA GLU A 7 -6.59 -16.35 -19.32
C GLU A 7 -6.12 -17.56 -20.15
N LEU A 8 -5.58 -18.59 -19.49
CA LEU A 8 -5.08 -19.80 -20.14
C LEU A 8 -6.10 -20.93 -20.19
N SER A 9 -7.35 -20.71 -19.74
CA SER A 9 -8.33 -21.78 -19.53
C SER A 9 -8.67 -22.56 -20.80
N SER A 10 -8.67 -21.91 -21.97
CA SER A 10 -8.85 -22.55 -23.27
C SER A 10 -7.70 -23.51 -23.60
N LEU A 11 -6.45 -23.02 -23.51
CA LEU A 11 -5.26 -23.83 -23.75
C LEU A 11 -5.14 -24.99 -22.75
N ILE A 12 -5.48 -24.74 -21.48
CA ILE A 12 -5.50 -25.78 -20.45
C ILE A 12 -6.54 -26.84 -20.81
N SER A 13 -7.76 -26.44 -21.21
CA SER A 13 -8.79 -27.37 -21.64
C SER A 13 -8.30 -28.29 -22.76
N ASP A 14 -7.65 -27.74 -23.78
CA ASP A 14 -7.09 -28.52 -24.89
C ASP A 14 -6.03 -29.52 -24.41
N ILE A 15 -5.14 -29.12 -23.50
CA ILE A 15 -4.11 -30.01 -22.94
C ILE A 15 -4.75 -31.15 -22.13
N LEU A 16 -5.79 -30.84 -21.34
CA LEU A 16 -6.48 -31.83 -20.50
C LEU A 16 -7.18 -32.89 -21.35
N LEU A 17 -7.76 -32.50 -22.50
CA LEU A 17 -8.40 -33.45 -23.43
C LEU A 17 -7.43 -34.51 -23.98
N HIS A 18 -6.15 -34.18 -24.12
CA HIS A 18 -5.14 -35.08 -24.69
C HIS A 18 -4.38 -35.89 -23.63
N ARG A 19 -4.74 -35.79 -22.35
CA ARG A 19 -4.05 -36.48 -21.25
C ARG A 19 -5.04 -37.25 -20.36
N PRO A 20 -5.16 -38.59 -20.53
CA PRO A 20 -6.13 -39.40 -19.78
C PRO A 20 -5.94 -39.39 -18.26
N SER A 21 -4.72 -39.15 -17.77
CA SER A 21 -4.40 -39.08 -16.34
C SER A 21 -4.55 -37.67 -15.75
N ALA A 22 -5.00 -36.70 -16.54
CA ALA A 22 -5.11 -35.32 -16.12
C ALA A 22 -6.40 -35.08 -15.30
N PRO A 23 -6.41 -34.08 -14.40
CA PRO A 23 -7.61 -33.72 -13.65
C PRO A 23 -8.72 -33.20 -14.58
N GLN A 24 -9.97 -33.30 -14.13
CA GLN A 24 -11.11 -32.76 -14.87
C GLN A 24 -11.06 -31.23 -14.94
N MET A 25 -11.47 -30.67 -16.09
CA MET A 25 -11.57 -29.23 -16.29
C MET A 25 -12.70 -28.65 -15.40
N PRO A 26 -12.50 -27.50 -14.73
CA PRO A 26 -13.58 -26.80 -14.06
C PRO A 26 -14.73 -26.46 -15.02
N SER A 27 -15.97 -26.66 -14.57
CA SER A 27 -17.16 -26.30 -15.35
C SER A 27 -17.25 -24.79 -15.59
N ALA A 28 -18.07 -24.39 -16.57
CA ALA A 28 -18.35 -22.98 -16.86
C ALA A 28 -18.82 -22.20 -15.61
N ILE A 29 -19.65 -22.83 -14.77
CA ILE A 29 -20.12 -22.25 -13.49
C ILE A 29 -18.94 -22.00 -12.54
N ASN A 30 -17.99 -22.93 -12.45
CA ASN A 30 -16.81 -22.75 -11.61
C ASN A 30 -15.87 -21.67 -12.16
N LEU A 31 -15.74 -21.56 -13.48
CA LEU A 31 -15.00 -20.45 -14.11
C LEU A 31 -15.66 -19.09 -13.82
N GLN A 32 -16.99 -19.00 -13.88
CA GLN A 32 -17.72 -17.78 -13.52
C GLN A 32 -17.54 -17.42 -12.03
N LYS A 33 -17.56 -18.42 -11.14
CA LYS A 33 -17.24 -18.22 -9.71
C LYS A 33 -15.82 -17.67 -9.52
N LEU A 34 -14.83 -18.18 -10.25
CA LEU A 34 -13.45 -17.67 -10.20
C LEU A 34 -13.33 -16.24 -10.71
N GLN A 35 -14.10 -15.86 -11.74
CA GLN A 35 -14.18 -14.48 -12.21
C GLN A 35 -14.74 -13.56 -11.12
N ALA A 36 -15.80 -13.96 -10.43
CA ALA A 36 -16.35 -13.19 -9.32
C ALA A 36 -15.34 -13.00 -8.18
N VAL A 37 -14.58 -14.04 -7.83
CA VAL A 37 -13.48 -13.94 -6.85
C VAL A 37 -12.41 -12.95 -7.30
N LEU A 38 -12.03 -12.98 -8.58
CA LEU A 38 -11.01 -12.08 -9.12
C LEU A 38 -11.41 -10.60 -8.97
N VAL A 39 -12.67 -10.28 -9.22
CA VAL A 39 -13.19 -8.92 -9.09
C VAL A 39 -13.07 -8.40 -7.66
N VAL A 40 -13.40 -9.22 -6.65
CA VAL A 40 -13.27 -8.84 -5.23
C VAL A 40 -11.81 -8.64 -4.82
N LEU A 41 -10.88 -9.43 -5.38
CA LEU A 41 -9.47 -9.38 -5.01
C LEU A 41 -8.68 -8.29 -5.75
N ARG A 42 -9.16 -7.78 -6.90
CA ARG A 42 -8.45 -6.79 -7.71
C ARG A 42 -8.12 -5.48 -6.96
N PRO A 43 -9.02 -4.90 -6.15
CA PRO A 43 -8.66 -3.75 -5.31
C PRO A 43 -7.49 -4.01 -4.35
N PHE A 44 -7.36 -5.23 -3.82
CA PHE A 44 -6.25 -5.61 -2.94
C PHE A 44 -4.93 -5.68 -3.67
N GLU A 45 -4.93 -6.20 -4.91
CA GLU A 45 -3.74 -6.19 -5.75
C GLU A 45 -3.25 -4.76 -5.99
N ASN A 46 -4.16 -3.85 -6.39
CA ASN A 46 -3.82 -2.45 -6.62
C ASN A 46 -3.23 -1.77 -5.38
N VAL A 47 -3.86 -1.94 -4.22
CA VAL A 47 -3.35 -1.40 -2.95
C VAL A 47 -2.00 -2.01 -2.60
N THR A 48 -1.83 -3.32 -2.78
CA THR A 48 -0.57 -4.01 -2.47
C THR A 48 0.57 -3.54 -3.36
N LEU A 49 0.31 -3.33 -4.65
CA LEU A 49 1.30 -2.79 -5.59
C LEU A 49 1.73 -1.38 -5.20
N GLU A 50 0.77 -0.51 -4.88
CA GLU A 50 1.04 0.86 -4.44
C GLU A 50 1.87 0.89 -3.14
N MET A 51 1.49 0.08 -2.16
CA MET A 51 2.18 -0.06 -0.87
C MET A 51 3.53 -0.78 -0.97
N SER A 52 3.76 -1.46 -2.09
CA SER A 52 5.05 -2.04 -2.47
C SER A 52 5.91 -1.05 -3.24
N SER A 53 5.56 0.23 -3.36
CA SER A 53 6.51 1.22 -3.85
C SER A 53 7.64 1.46 -2.83
N GLN A 54 8.83 1.80 -3.32
CA GLN A 54 9.99 2.20 -2.50
C GLN A 54 10.36 3.67 -2.67
N ARG A 55 9.90 4.29 -3.76
CA ARG A 55 10.33 5.64 -4.17
C ARG A 55 9.36 6.74 -3.72
N ASN A 56 8.25 6.36 -3.12
CA ASN A 56 7.18 7.27 -2.72
C ASN A 56 6.89 7.12 -1.23
N VAL A 57 6.35 8.18 -0.61
CA VAL A 57 5.82 8.13 0.75
C VAL A 57 4.66 7.13 0.83
N THR A 58 4.81 6.09 1.65
CA THR A 58 3.82 5.00 1.79
C THR A 58 2.99 5.11 3.07
N ILE A 59 3.56 5.56 4.18
CA ILE A 59 2.84 5.64 5.47
C ILE A 59 1.61 6.57 5.42
N SER A 60 1.69 7.70 4.72
CA SER A 60 0.59 8.63 4.55
C SER A 60 -0.53 8.11 3.63
N LYS A 61 -0.25 7.08 2.83
CA LYS A 61 -1.22 6.45 1.92
C LYS A 61 -2.03 5.36 2.59
N VAL A 62 -1.60 4.86 3.76
CA VAL A 62 -2.23 3.72 4.43
C VAL A 62 -3.71 4.00 4.73
N LEU A 63 -4.02 5.14 5.37
CA LEU A 63 -5.39 5.49 5.74
C LEU A 63 -6.27 5.76 4.50
N PRO A 64 -5.85 6.58 3.52
CA PRO A 64 -6.56 6.74 2.25
C PRO A 64 -6.83 5.41 1.53
N LEU A 65 -5.83 4.54 1.41
CA LEU A 65 -5.98 3.28 0.70
C LEU A 65 -6.92 2.30 1.41
N VAL A 66 -6.88 2.22 2.74
CA VAL A 66 -7.86 1.43 3.52
C VAL A 66 -9.28 1.97 3.32
N SER A 67 -9.45 3.29 3.35
CA SER A 67 -10.74 3.94 3.11
C SER A 67 -11.27 3.65 1.69
N CYS A 68 -10.43 3.87 0.67
CA CYS A 68 -10.76 3.56 -0.72
C CYS A 68 -11.03 2.08 -0.97
N LEU A 69 -10.29 1.18 -0.31
CA LEU A 69 -10.47 -0.26 -0.43
C LEU A 69 -11.82 -0.69 0.14
N ASN A 70 -12.19 -0.22 1.34
CA ASN A 70 -13.50 -0.45 1.93
C ASN A 70 -14.63 0.07 1.04
N ASN A 71 -14.49 1.28 0.50
CA ASN A 71 -15.49 1.86 -0.40
C ASN A 71 -15.61 1.06 -1.70
N SER A 72 -14.48 0.68 -2.30
CA SER A 72 -14.45 -0.12 -3.53
C SER A 72 -15.21 -1.42 -3.32
N ILE A 73 -14.90 -2.18 -2.27
CA ILE A 73 -15.55 -3.47 -1.98
C ILE A 73 -17.03 -3.29 -1.68
N THR A 74 -17.40 -2.25 -0.92
CA THR A 74 -18.79 -2.00 -0.51
C THR A 74 -19.68 -1.65 -1.71
N LEU A 75 -19.18 -0.85 -2.66
CA LEU A 75 -19.93 -0.41 -3.83
C LEU A 75 -20.11 -1.48 -4.90
N TYR A 76 -19.34 -2.58 -4.88
CA TYR A 76 -19.52 -3.66 -5.84
C TYR A 76 -20.78 -4.48 -5.59
N THR A 77 -21.61 -4.62 -6.61
CA THR A 77 -22.71 -5.59 -6.67
C THR A 77 -22.21 -6.90 -7.29
N LEU A 78 -22.53 -8.04 -6.67
CA LEU A 78 -22.11 -9.36 -7.14
C LEU A 78 -23.34 -10.24 -7.31
N ASP A 79 -23.51 -10.80 -8.50
CA ASP A 79 -24.67 -11.66 -8.83
C ASP A 79 -24.48 -13.11 -8.35
N THR A 80 -23.28 -13.47 -7.89
CA THR A 80 -22.94 -14.82 -7.42
C THR A 80 -22.91 -14.89 -5.90
N GLU A 81 -23.52 -15.93 -5.33
CA GLU A 81 -23.52 -16.21 -3.88
C GLU A 81 -22.10 -16.25 -3.28
N LEU A 82 -21.15 -16.90 -3.97
CA LEU A 82 -19.76 -16.98 -3.54
C LEU A 82 -19.12 -15.59 -3.46
N GLY A 83 -19.36 -14.74 -4.46
CA GLY A 83 -18.86 -13.37 -4.48
C GLY A 83 -19.38 -12.56 -3.30
N SER A 84 -20.69 -12.63 -3.02
CA SER A 84 -21.28 -11.95 -1.86
C SER A 84 -20.67 -12.42 -0.55
N LYS A 85 -20.56 -13.74 -0.35
CA LYS A 85 -19.95 -14.30 0.86
C LYS A 85 -18.49 -13.90 1.01
N LEU A 86 -17.72 -13.90 -0.08
CA LEU A 86 -16.33 -13.44 -0.06
C LEU A 86 -16.24 -11.95 0.30
N LYS A 87 -17.11 -11.12 -0.26
CA LYS A 87 -17.22 -9.69 0.07
C LYS A 87 -17.47 -9.49 1.56
N ASP A 88 -18.45 -10.20 2.14
CA ASP A 88 -18.79 -10.07 3.57
C ASP A 88 -17.62 -10.46 4.47
N VAL A 89 -16.97 -11.59 4.19
CA VAL A 89 -15.78 -12.05 4.92
C VAL A 89 -14.64 -11.04 4.80
N THR A 90 -14.45 -10.50 3.60
CA THR A 90 -13.38 -9.53 3.31
C THR A 90 -13.59 -8.22 4.06
N VAL A 91 -14.82 -7.69 4.08
CA VAL A 91 -15.18 -6.49 4.85
C VAL A 91 -15.00 -6.74 6.35
N ALA A 92 -15.40 -7.92 6.85
CA ALA A 92 -15.20 -8.28 8.25
C ALA A 92 -13.70 -8.32 8.63
N GLU A 93 -12.85 -8.93 7.80
CA GLU A 93 -11.40 -8.97 8.04
C GLU A 93 -10.73 -7.59 7.90
N LEU A 94 -11.18 -6.74 6.98
CA LEU A 94 -10.71 -5.35 6.89
C LEU A 94 -11.04 -4.56 8.15
N ASN A 95 -12.29 -4.64 8.63
CA ASN A 95 -12.68 -3.96 9.86
C ASN A 95 -11.94 -4.51 11.09
N LYS A 96 -11.73 -5.82 11.17
CA LYS A 96 -10.97 -6.45 12.25
C LYS A 96 -9.51 -5.98 12.29
N ARG A 97 -8.87 -5.82 11.14
CA ARG A 97 -7.44 -5.46 11.04
C ARG A 97 -7.19 -3.95 11.04
N PHE A 98 -8.05 -3.20 10.36
CA PHE A 98 -7.84 -1.77 10.08
C PHE A 98 -8.98 -0.87 10.61
N GLY A 99 -9.99 -1.41 11.29
CA GLY A 99 -11.10 -0.60 11.81
C GLY A 99 -10.69 0.42 12.89
N ASN A 100 -9.53 0.22 13.53
CA ASN A 100 -8.96 1.15 14.50
C ASN A 100 -7.76 1.93 13.95
N ILE A 101 -7.56 1.95 12.64
CA ILE A 101 -6.36 2.57 12.03
C ILE A 101 -6.19 4.05 12.40
N GLU A 102 -7.32 4.75 12.60
CA GLU A 102 -7.36 6.17 12.98
C GLU A 102 -6.88 6.43 14.42
N LYS A 103 -6.79 5.37 15.24
CA LYS A 103 -6.32 5.46 16.63
C LYS A 103 -4.81 5.24 16.76
N PHE A 104 -4.16 4.70 15.72
CA PHE A 104 -2.71 4.49 15.69
C PHE A 104 -2.03 5.71 15.07
N TYR A 105 -1.76 6.73 15.89
CA TYR A 105 -1.43 8.10 15.46
C TYR A 105 -0.34 8.25 14.38
N SER A 106 0.57 7.30 14.17
CA SER A 106 1.53 7.34 13.06
C SER A 106 0.87 7.44 11.68
N PHE A 107 -0.20 6.68 11.41
CA PHE A 107 -0.89 6.74 10.10
C PHE A 107 -1.74 8.01 9.93
N PRO A 108 -2.60 8.38 10.90
CA PRO A 108 -3.36 9.64 10.87
C PRO A 108 -2.48 10.87 10.73
N ILE A 109 -1.40 10.98 11.50
CA ILE A 109 -0.53 12.15 11.47
C ILE A 109 0.20 12.23 10.13
N ALA A 110 0.75 11.12 9.64
CA ALA A 110 1.36 11.10 8.31
C ALA A 110 0.35 11.45 7.20
N THR A 111 -0.90 11.03 7.32
CA THR A 111 -1.96 11.35 6.35
C THR A 111 -2.34 12.82 6.41
N LEU A 112 -2.49 13.39 7.61
CA LEU A 112 -2.76 14.82 7.80
C LEU A 112 -1.65 15.68 7.21
N LEU A 113 -0.39 15.28 7.43
CA LEU A 113 0.79 15.95 6.88
C LEU A 113 0.96 15.75 5.37
N ASP A 114 0.22 14.86 4.72
CA ASP A 114 0.31 14.69 3.27
C ASP A 114 -0.61 15.67 2.55
N PRO A 115 -0.08 16.63 1.76
CA PRO A 115 -0.88 17.66 1.12
C PRO A 115 -1.90 17.10 0.11
N ARG A 116 -1.72 15.83 -0.32
CA ARG A 116 -2.65 15.12 -1.20
C ARG A 116 -3.91 14.64 -0.51
N PHE A 117 -3.87 14.42 0.81
CA PHE A 117 -4.94 13.74 1.55
C PHE A 117 -5.50 14.56 2.70
N LYS A 118 -4.63 15.11 3.56
CA LYS A 118 -5.02 15.87 4.76
C LYS A 118 -6.05 15.10 5.60
N ASN A 119 -7.21 15.69 5.85
CA ASN A 119 -8.30 15.10 6.63
C ASN A 119 -9.39 14.42 5.77
N LEU A 120 -9.20 14.31 4.44
CA LEU A 120 -10.26 13.87 3.51
C LEU A 120 -10.74 12.44 3.74
N HIS A 121 -9.84 11.54 4.14
CA HIS A 121 -10.11 10.09 4.18
C HIS A 121 -10.45 9.54 5.57
N PHE A 122 -10.59 10.40 6.57
CA PHE A 122 -11.04 10.00 7.90
C PHE A 122 -12.52 9.59 7.87
N LYS A 123 -12.80 8.44 8.47
CA LYS A 123 -14.15 7.89 8.65
C LYS A 123 -14.81 8.46 9.90
N ASP A 124 -14.07 8.61 11.00
CA ASP A 124 -14.60 9.14 12.26
C ASP A 124 -14.11 10.58 12.49
N PRO A 125 -15.01 11.59 12.46
CA PRO A 125 -14.66 12.98 12.75
C PRO A 125 -14.03 13.18 14.13
N VAL A 126 -14.37 12.34 15.11
CA VAL A 126 -13.82 12.40 16.47
C VAL A 126 -12.37 11.94 16.48
N ASP A 127 -12.05 10.83 15.84
CA ASP A 127 -10.67 10.35 15.76
C ASP A 127 -9.80 11.26 14.86
N CYS A 128 -10.38 11.85 13.81
CA CYS A 128 -9.75 12.93 13.06
C CYS A 128 -9.39 14.12 13.96
N SER A 129 -10.34 14.58 14.79
CA SER A 129 -10.12 15.70 15.72
C SER A 129 -9.02 15.39 16.74
N LYS A 130 -8.98 14.15 17.26
CA LYS A 130 -7.91 13.68 18.15
C LYS A 130 -6.55 13.65 17.46
N ALA A 131 -6.49 13.19 16.21
CA ALA A 131 -5.25 13.17 15.43
C ALA A 131 -4.72 14.61 15.17
N ILE A 132 -5.61 15.56 14.86
CA ILE A 132 -5.25 16.98 14.72
C ILE A 132 -4.75 17.54 16.05
N ALA A 133 -5.43 17.27 17.16
CA ALA A 133 -4.97 17.70 18.48
C ALA A 133 -3.60 17.09 18.83
N LYS A 134 -3.36 15.83 18.44
CA LYS A 134 -2.06 15.20 18.63
C LYS A 134 -0.97 15.86 17.78
N LEU A 135 -1.25 16.18 16.52
CA LEU A 135 -0.33 16.88 15.62
C LEU A 135 0.06 18.27 16.19
N LYS A 136 -0.91 19.05 16.65
CA LYS A 136 -0.67 20.35 17.31
C LYS A 136 0.29 20.23 18.50
N ASN A 137 0.10 19.22 19.33
CA ASN A 137 0.93 18.97 20.51
C ASN A 137 2.35 18.49 20.19
N LEU A 138 2.62 17.93 19.00
CA LEU A 138 3.96 17.47 18.63
C LEU A 138 4.92 18.63 18.34
N GLU A 139 4.40 19.80 17.97
CA GLU A 139 5.21 20.81 17.29
C GLU A 139 5.56 22.07 18.09
N SER A 140 4.90 22.34 19.21
CA SER A 140 4.81 23.74 19.69
C SER A 140 4.41 24.71 18.56
N ALA A 141 3.77 24.21 17.49
CA ALA A 141 3.26 25.02 16.41
C ALA A 141 2.04 25.75 16.92
N SER A 142 1.88 26.99 16.46
CA SER A 142 0.64 27.71 16.73
C SER A 142 -0.53 26.88 16.19
N ASP A 143 -1.54 26.67 17.02
CA ASP A 143 -2.80 26.04 16.63
C ASP A 143 -3.36 26.61 15.33
N GLN A 144 -3.15 27.90 15.08
CA GLN A 144 -3.55 28.58 13.87
C GLN A 144 -2.83 28.06 12.62
N MET A 145 -1.54 27.72 12.72
CA MET A 145 -0.72 27.29 11.58
C MET A 145 -1.14 25.92 11.06
N VAL A 146 -1.40 24.98 11.97
CA VAL A 146 -1.93 23.64 11.63
C VAL A 146 -3.28 23.78 10.93
N MET A 147 -4.18 24.59 11.47
CA MET A 147 -5.52 24.78 10.89
C MET A 147 -5.44 25.51 9.54
N GLN A 148 -4.52 26.47 9.38
CA GLN A 148 -4.30 27.15 8.10
C GLN A 148 -3.83 26.16 7.03
N TYR A 149 -2.83 25.33 7.32
CA TYR A 149 -2.36 24.30 6.40
C TYR A 149 -3.49 23.31 6.03
N LEU A 150 -4.22 22.79 7.01
CA LEU A 150 -5.33 21.86 6.77
C LEU A 150 -6.48 22.50 5.96
N GLY A 151 -6.63 23.83 6.02
CA GLY A 151 -7.62 24.58 5.25
C GLY A 151 -7.21 24.88 3.80
N THR A 152 -5.96 24.67 3.42
CA THR A 152 -5.53 24.84 2.01
C THR A 152 -6.10 23.70 1.14
N PRO A 153 -6.29 23.91 -0.18
CA PRO A 153 -6.76 22.84 -1.07
C PRO A 153 -5.76 21.68 -1.12
N VAL A 154 -6.27 20.46 -1.37
CA VAL A 154 -5.43 19.29 -1.61
C VAL A 154 -4.75 19.41 -2.98
N ILE A 155 -3.53 18.88 -3.08
CA ILE A 155 -2.76 18.88 -4.33
C ILE A 155 -3.09 17.65 -5.19
N ASN A 156 -2.55 17.57 -6.42
CA ASN A 156 -2.77 16.42 -7.29
C ASN A 156 -2.09 15.16 -6.75
N LEU A 157 -2.74 14.00 -6.83
CA LEU A 157 -2.20 12.71 -6.37
C LEU A 157 -0.88 12.32 -7.05
N SER A 158 -0.62 12.84 -8.25
CA SER A 158 0.58 12.57 -9.06
C SER A 158 1.80 13.36 -8.60
N GLN A 159 1.63 14.40 -7.78
CA GLN A 159 2.74 15.21 -7.27
C GLN A 159 3.45 14.53 -6.10
N ASP A 160 4.73 14.85 -5.93
CA ASP A 160 5.52 14.37 -4.79
C ASP A 160 5.23 15.26 -3.56
N PRO A 161 4.73 14.68 -2.45
CA PRO A 161 4.50 15.42 -1.24
C PRO A 161 5.81 15.99 -0.65
N ILE A 162 6.96 15.35 -0.85
CA ILE A 162 8.25 15.83 -0.33
C ILE A 162 8.66 17.12 -1.04
N GLU A 163 8.54 17.18 -2.37
CA GLU A 163 8.81 18.39 -3.14
C GLU A 163 7.88 19.54 -2.73
N THR A 164 6.60 19.24 -2.53
CA THR A 164 5.62 20.23 -2.06
C THR A 164 5.99 20.78 -0.67
N TRP A 165 6.46 19.92 0.24
CA TRP A 165 6.92 20.36 1.56
C TRP A 165 8.18 21.22 1.48
N GLU A 166 9.08 20.94 0.54
CA GLU A 166 10.27 21.76 0.30
C GLU A 166 9.89 23.19 -0.12
N GLU A 167 8.86 23.35 -0.95
CA GLU A 167 8.32 24.66 -1.32
C GLU A 167 7.68 25.40 -0.15
N MET A 168 7.02 24.67 0.76
CA MET A 168 6.29 25.25 1.90
C MET A 168 7.12 25.42 3.18
N LYS A 169 8.40 24.99 3.20
CA LYS A 169 9.22 24.92 4.41
C LYS A 169 9.38 26.24 5.15
N THR A 170 9.35 27.38 4.43
CA THR A 170 9.48 28.72 5.02
C THR A 170 8.18 29.18 5.68
N VAL A 171 7.04 28.75 5.13
CA VAL A 171 5.70 29.08 5.63
C VAL A 171 5.33 28.19 6.82
N TYR A 172 5.71 26.92 6.76
CA TYR A 172 5.36 25.90 7.77
C TYR A 172 6.58 25.12 8.27
N PRO A 173 7.57 25.78 8.90
CA PRO A 173 8.86 25.15 9.24
C PRO A 173 8.73 23.99 10.24
N GLN A 174 7.78 24.06 11.16
CA GLN A 174 7.54 22.98 12.13
C GLN A 174 6.93 21.77 11.42
N LEU A 175 5.80 21.95 10.71
CA LEU A 175 5.14 20.89 9.93
C LEU A 175 6.05 20.26 8.89
N TYR A 176 6.93 21.05 8.29
CA TYR A 176 7.98 20.54 7.42
C TYR A 176 8.86 19.52 8.15
N ASN A 177 9.39 19.86 9.33
CA ASN A 177 10.25 18.95 10.10
C ASN A 177 9.52 17.65 10.49
N GLU A 178 8.26 17.72 10.91
CA GLU A 178 7.49 16.51 11.22
C GLU A 178 7.13 15.70 9.98
N SER A 179 6.84 16.34 8.85
CA SER A 179 6.60 15.65 7.58
C SER A 179 7.81 14.81 7.17
N GLN A 180 9.02 15.36 7.28
CA GLN A 180 10.27 14.65 6.96
C GLN A 180 10.48 13.43 7.88
N LYS A 181 10.17 13.56 9.18
CA LYS A 181 10.26 12.44 10.13
C LYS A 181 9.23 11.35 9.83
N MET A 182 8.01 11.71 9.47
CA MET A 182 6.97 10.73 9.17
C MET A 182 7.20 10.07 7.81
N PHE A 183 7.57 10.82 6.79
CA PHE A 183 7.63 10.33 5.41
C PHE A 183 8.77 9.35 5.14
N CYS A 184 9.80 9.31 6.00
CA CYS A 184 10.83 8.28 5.93
C CYS A 184 10.36 6.90 6.46
N ILE A 185 9.21 6.82 7.14
CA ILE A 185 8.67 5.56 7.64
C ILE A 185 8.01 4.80 6.49
N LEU A 186 8.49 3.59 6.24
CA LEU A 186 7.88 2.66 5.31
C LEU A 186 6.73 1.92 6.00
N ALA A 187 5.57 1.89 5.35
CA ALA A 187 4.41 1.17 5.87
C ALA A 187 4.51 -0.35 5.75
N THR A 188 5.42 -0.87 4.93
CA THR A 188 5.56 -2.30 4.66
C THR A 188 7.02 -2.76 4.75
N SER A 189 7.22 -4.04 5.06
CA SER A 189 8.53 -4.71 5.00
C SER A 189 8.94 -5.11 3.57
N VAL A 190 8.09 -4.90 2.57
CA VAL A 190 8.34 -5.32 1.18
C VAL A 190 9.65 -4.74 0.62
N PRO A 191 10.09 -3.53 0.99
CA PRO A 191 11.39 -3.03 0.54
C PRO A 191 12.58 -3.85 1.02
N SER A 192 12.59 -4.25 2.30
CA SER A 192 13.65 -5.12 2.83
C SER A 192 13.55 -6.54 2.28
N GLU A 193 12.35 -7.08 2.13
CA GLU A 193 12.12 -8.41 1.53
C GLU A 193 12.66 -8.50 0.09
N ARG A 194 12.46 -7.47 -0.74
CA ARG A 194 13.04 -7.40 -2.09
C ARG A 194 14.56 -7.35 -2.07
N LEU A 195 15.14 -6.54 -1.19
CA LEU A 195 16.59 -6.48 -1.00
C LEU A 195 17.15 -7.87 -0.65
N PHE A 196 16.54 -8.55 0.32
CA PHE A 196 16.97 -9.89 0.74
C PHE A 196 16.65 -10.98 -0.27
N SER A 197 15.60 -10.85 -1.08
CA SER A 197 15.30 -11.78 -2.18
C SER A 197 16.37 -11.69 -3.28
N LYS A 198 16.76 -10.46 -3.68
CA LYS A 198 17.87 -10.23 -4.62
C LYS A 198 19.18 -10.75 -4.04
N ALA A 199 19.44 -10.49 -2.75
CA ALA A 199 20.58 -11.02 -2.01
C ALA A 199 20.65 -12.54 -2.04
N GLY A 200 19.51 -13.20 -1.78
CA GLY A 200 19.38 -14.66 -1.77
C GLY A 200 19.68 -15.27 -3.12
N ALA A 201 19.23 -14.63 -4.22
CA ALA A 201 19.58 -15.05 -5.56
C ALA A 201 21.10 -14.95 -5.82
N THR A 202 21.74 -13.84 -5.42
CA THR A 202 23.20 -13.66 -5.55
C THR A 202 24.00 -14.65 -4.69
N LEU A 203 23.53 -14.95 -3.48
CA LEU A 203 24.16 -15.92 -2.58
C LEU A 203 24.03 -17.37 -3.05
N SER A 204 22.87 -17.75 -3.59
CA SER A 204 22.55 -19.14 -3.92
C SER A 204 23.06 -19.60 -5.28
N LYS A 205 23.17 -18.69 -6.26
CA LYS A 205 23.46 -19.07 -7.65
C LYS A 205 24.91 -18.87 -8.12
N GLU A 206 25.66 -17.91 -7.57
CA GLU A 206 26.92 -17.49 -8.23
C GLU A 206 28.17 -17.50 -7.34
N ARG A 207 28.07 -17.60 -6.01
CA ARG A 207 29.28 -17.64 -5.14
C ARG A 207 29.09 -18.54 -3.92
N ASN A 208 29.98 -19.52 -3.77
CA ASN A 208 30.11 -20.30 -2.55
C ASN A 208 30.40 -19.37 -1.35
N ARG A 209 29.36 -19.13 -0.55
CA ARG A 209 29.40 -18.70 0.86
C ARG A 209 30.16 -17.38 1.12
N LEU A 210 29.54 -16.28 0.77
CA LEU A 210 29.95 -14.94 1.24
C LEU A 210 29.78 -14.82 2.76
N LEU A 211 30.80 -14.31 3.45
CA LEU A 211 30.69 -13.94 4.87
C LEU A 211 29.68 -12.79 5.04
N GLY A 212 28.92 -12.78 6.15
CA GLY A 212 27.89 -11.78 6.42
C GLY A 212 28.36 -10.32 6.31
N LYS A 213 29.61 -10.02 6.71
CA LYS A 213 30.21 -8.68 6.57
C LYS A 213 30.38 -8.25 5.10
N ARG A 214 30.70 -9.18 4.18
CA ARG A 214 30.84 -8.88 2.74
C ARG A 214 29.48 -8.77 2.07
N LEU A 215 28.52 -9.61 2.48
CA LEU A 215 27.15 -9.52 2.01
C LEU A 215 26.53 -8.17 2.33
N SER A 216 26.68 -7.67 3.56
CA SER A 216 26.19 -6.36 3.97
C SER A 216 26.75 -5.23 3.10
N LYS A 217 28.06 -5.24 2.81
CA LYS A 217 28.69 -4.26 1.92
C LYS A 217 28.15 -4.34 0.49
N LEU A 218 28.01 -5.55 -0.06
CA LEU A 218 27.45 -5.75 -1.40
C LEU A 218 25.99 -5.29 -1.50
N LEU A 219 25.19 -5.53 -0.46
CA LEU A 219 23.80 -5.07 -0.43
C LEU A 219 23.69 -3.55 -0.33
N PHE A 220 24.51 -2.93 0.52
CA PHE A 220 24.58 -1.47 0.61
C PHE A 220 24.96 -0.86 -0.74
N LEU A 221 26.04 -1.35 -1.34
CA LEU A 221 26.49 -0.88 -2.64
C LEU A 221 25.40 -1.02 -3.71
N ASN A 222 24.77 -2.20 -3.84
CA ASN A 222 23.68 -2.44 -4.80
C ASN A 222 22.41 -1.61 -4.54
N SER A 223 22.27 -1.01 -3.35
CA SER A 223 21.15 -0.11 -3.04
C SER A 223 21.39 1.35 -3.50
N ILE A 224 22.62 1.69 -3.88
CA ILE A 224 22.99 3.02 -4.36
C ILE A 224 22.75 3.11 -5.87
N ASP A 225 22.10 4.19 -6.32
CA ASP A 225 21.91 4.50 -7.75
C ASP A 225 23.24 4.51 -8.50
N ASP A 226 23.25 3.93 -9.71
CA ASP A 226 24.42 3.86 -10.61
C ASP A 226 25.09 5.23 -10.86
N LYS A 227 24.33 6.32 -10.74
CA LYS A 227 24.84 7.71 -10.89
C LYS A 227 25.87 8.14 -9.84
N TYR A 228 26.00 7.41 -8.73
CA TYR A 228 26.98 7.69 -7.68
C TYR A 228 28.21 6.79 -7.74
N TRP A 229 28.27 5.88 -8.72
CA TRP A 229 29.34 4.90 -8.85
C TRP A 229 30.51 5.37 -9.73
N PHE A 230 30.31 6.44 -10.50
CA PHE A 230 31.26 7.05 -11.42
C PHE A 230 31.14 8.57 -11.36
#